data_AF-A0A918RJT4-F1
#
_entry.id   AF-A0A918RJT4-F1
#
_cell.length_a   1.000
_cell.length_b   1.000
_cell.length_c   1.000
_cell.angle_alpha   90.00
_cell.angle_beta   90.00
_cell.angle_gamma   90.00
#
_symmetry.space_group_name_H-M   'P 1'
#
loop_
_entity.id
_entity.type
_entity.pdbx_description
1 polymer ?
#
loop_
_entity_poly.entity_id
_entity_poly.type
_entity_poly.pdbx_seq_one_letter_code
_entity_poly.pdbx_strand_id
1 'polypeptide(L)'
;MDSELDWQSTLGFSQQDLIKLARWQMPFGKYSGRALIDLPEAYLLWFQKHEFPTGELGRLLALCLALKIDGLDGLVKPLRQARSKDI
;
A
#
# COMPACT_ATOMS: atom_id res chain seq x y z
N MET A 1 24.16 11.22 -25.45
CA MET A 1 23.74 9.80 -25.49
C MET A 1 23.09 9.55 -24.14
N ASP A 2 21.93 10.17 -24.00
CA ASP A 2 21.21 10.32 -22.75
C ASP A 2 20.58 8.99 -22.40
N SER A 3 21.14 8.33 -21.38
CA SER A 3 20.46 7.26 -20.67
C SER A 3 19.24 7.89 -20.01
N GLU A 4 18.11 7.81 -20.70
CA GLU A 4 16.78 8.07 -20.18
C GLU A 4 16.69 7.37 -18.82
N LEU A 5 16.71 8.16 -17.74
CA LEU A 5 16.36 7.69 -16.41
C LEU A 5 15.01 7.01 -16.54
N ASP A 6 14.98 5.70 -16.32
CA ASP A 6 13.73 4.97 -16.20
C ASP A 6 13.07 5.42 -14.89
N TRP A 7 12.35 6.52 -14.98
CA TRP A 7 11.60 7.11 -13.87
C TRP A 7 10.55 6.14 -13.30
N GLN A 8 10.29 5.01 -13.96
CA GLN A 8 9.41 3.97 -13.44
C GLN A 8 10.13 2.96 -12.52
N SER A 9 11.42 2.66 -12.72
CA SER A 9 12.15 1.71 -11.86
C SER A 9 12.66 2.29 -10.54
N THR A 10 12.57 3.61 -10.34
CA THR A 10 13.02 4.27 -9.09
C THR A 10 12.02 4.17 -7.94
N LEU A 11 10.73 3.97 -8.22
CA LEU A 11 9.67 4.10 -7.20
C LEU A 11 9.48 2.87 -6.31
N GLY A 12 9.98 1.69 -6.68
CA GLY A 12 9.87 0.47 -5.86
C GLY A 12 8.45 -0.09 -5.66
N PHE A 13 7.43 0.51 -6.29
CA PHE A 13 6.04 0.06 -6.30
C PHE A 13 5.35 0.37 -7.65
N SER A 14 4.22 -0.30 -7.90
CA SER A 14 3.40 -0.16 -9.11
C SER A 14 2.00 0.38 -8.81
N GLN A 15 1.26 0.81 -9.84
CA GLN A 15 -0.16 1.19 -9.70
C GLN A 15 -1.01 0.06 -9.13
N GLN A 16 -0.72 -1.18 -9.50
CA GLN A 16 -1.40 -2.37 -9.02
C GLN A 16 -1.23 -2.56 -7.51
N ASP A 17 -0.10 -2.15 -6.96
CA ASP A 17 0.14 -2.19 -5.51
C ASP A 17 -0.79 -1.24 -4.77
N LEU A 18 -1.00 -0.01 -5.29
CA LEU A 18 -1.94 0.94 -4.71
C LEU A 18 -3.39 0.41 -4.76
N ILE A 19 -3.76 -0.25 -5.86
CA ILE A 19 -5.07 -0.90 -5.97
C ILE A 19 -5.20 -2.04 -4.95
N LYS A 20 -4.15 -2.85 -4.77
CA LYS A 20 -4.11 -3.92 -3.77
C LYS A 20 -4.21 -3.36 -2.35
N LEU A 21 -3.53 -2.25 -2.04
CA LEU A 21 -3.66 -1.59 -0.74
C LEU A 21 -5.10 -1.18 -0.43
N ALA A 22 -5.81 -0.68 -1.43
CA ALA A 22 -7.19 -0.26 -1.28
C ALA A 22 -8.17 -1.44 -1.12
N ARG A 23 -7.92 -2.58 -1.77
CA ARG A 23 -8.93 -3.65 -1.94
C ARG A 23 -8.61 -4.93 -1.20
N TRP A 24 -7.33 -5.26 -1.02
CA TRP A 24 -6.94 -6.49 -0.35
C TRP A 24 -7.25 -6.36 1.14
N GLN A 25 -8.03 -7.31 1.65
CA GLN A 25 -8.30 -7.44 3.06
C GLN A 25 -7.16 -8.14 3.79
N MET A 26 -6.82 -7.63 4.97
CA MET A 26 -5.87 -8.24 5.87
C MET A 26 -6.32 -9.68 6.20
N PRO A 27 -5.48 -10.71 5.97
CA PRO A 27 -5.90 -12.11 6.11
C PRO A 27 -5.92 -12.64 7.55
N PHE A 28 -5.29 -11.94 8.51
CA PHE A 28 -5.15 -12.40 9.89
C PHE A 28 -4.99 -11.26 10.90
N GLY A 29 -4.94 -11.62 12.18
CA GLY A 29 -4.67 -10.71 13.30
C GLY A 29 -5.88 -9.86 13.69
N LYS A 30 -5.63 -8.86 14.54
CA LYS A 30 -6.67 -7.98 15.12
C LYS A 30 -7.53 -7.26 14.08
N TYR A 31 -6.96 -6.97 12.91
CA TYR A 31 -7.61 -6.22 11.84
C TYR A 31 -7.98 -7.08 10.63
N SER A 32 -8.10 -8.40 10.82
CA SER A 32 -8.57 -9.32 9.77
C SER A 32 -9.87 -8.83 9.12
N GLY A 33 -9.96 -8.95 7.80
CA GLY A 33 -11.12 -8.50 7.00
C GLY A 33 -11.13 -7.00 6.67
N ARG A 34 -10.21 -6.18 7.22
CA ARG A 34 -10.09 -4.76 6.86
C ARG A 34 -9.16 -4.57 5.67
N ALA A 35 -9.43 -3.59 4.82
CA ALA A 35 -8.52 -3.24 3.73
C ALA A 35 -7.15 -2.79 4.29
N LEU A 36 -6.06 -3.10 3.58
CA LEU A 36 -4.70 -2.75 4.04
C LEU A 36 -4.54 -1.25 4.31
N ILE A 37 -5.10 -0.39 3.44
CA ILE A 37 -5.03 1.06 3.61
C ILE A 37 -5.77 1.58 4.86
N ASP A 38 -6.73 0.80 5.39
CA ASP A 38 -7.49 1.14 6.60
C ASP A 38 -6.80 0.66 7.89
N LEU A 39 -5.65 -0.02 7.78
CA LEU A 39 -4.89 -0.45 8.95
C LEU A 39 -4.35 0.78 9.71
N PRO A 40 -4.43 0.81 11.04
CA PRO A 40 -3.84 1.90 11.83
C PRO A 40 -2.33 1.94 11.68
N GLU A 41 -1.75 3.14 11.63
CA GLU A 41 -0.29 3.34 11.51
C GLU A 41 0.48 2.62 12.62
N ALA A 42 0.00 2.72 13.88
CA ALA A 42 0.61 2.03 15.02
C ALA A 42 0.70 0.51 14.84
N TYR A 43 -0.25 -0.09 14.11
CA TYR A 43 -0.22 -1.53 13.82
C TYR A 43 0.85 -1.88 12.78
N LEU A 44 1.05 -1.02 11.79
CA LEU A 44 2.09 -1.17 10.78
C LEU A 44 3.49 -0.90 11.36
N LEU A 45 3.63 0.08 12.25
CA LEU A 45 4.85 0.33 13.02
C LEU A 45 5.22 -0.85 13.92
N TRP A 46 4.23 -1.57 14.46
CA TRP A 46 4.49 -2.78 15.23
C TRP A 46 5.16 -3.86 14.36
N PHE A 47 4.71 -4.05 13.11
CA PHE A 47 5.38 -4.95 12.16
C PHE A 47 6.78 -4.45 11.78
N GLN A 48 6.97 -3.15 11.56
CA GLN A 48 8.30 -2.60 11.26
C GLN A 48 9.32 -2.90 12.37
N LYS A 49 8.88 -2.96 13.64
CA LYS A 49 9.73 -3.27 14.80
C LYS A 49 10.00 -4.76 14.99
N HIS A 50 9.09 -5.64 14.57
CA HIS A 50 9.23 -7.09 14.76
C HIS A 50 9.74 -7.72 13.46
N GLU A 51 8.87 -7.80 12.45
CA GLU A 51 9.19 -8.12 11.07
C GLU A 51 7.91 -8.01 10.24
N PHE A 52 7.98 -7.60 8.97
CA PHE A 52 6.84 -7.75 8.08
C PHE A 52 6.68 -9.22 7.62
N PRO A 53 5.45 -9.69 7.34
CA PRO A 53 5.24 -11.00 6.70
C PRO A 53 6.05 -11.13 5.41
N THR A 54 6.51 -12.32 5.07
CA THR A 54 7.27 -12.50 3.82
C THR A 54 6.37 -12.37 2.58
N GLY A 55 7.02 -12.11 1.44
CA GLY A 55 6.35 -12.05 0.14
C GLY A 55 5.56 -10.75 -0.07
N GLU A 56 4.50 -10.86 -0.88
CA GLU A 56 3.78 -9.69 -1.36
C GLU A 56 3.09 -8.89 -0.25
N LEU A 57 2.49 -9.59 0.73
CA LEU A 57 1.78 -8.94 1.82
C LEU A 57 2.69 -8.03 2.63
N GLY A 58 3.90 -8.47 3.01
CA GLY A 58 4.83 -7.62 3.75
C GLY A 58 5.28 -6.40 2.97
N ARG A 59 5.57 -6.57 1.67
CA ARG A 59 5.92 -5.46 0.79
C ARG A 59 4.79 -4.43 0.73
N LEU A 60 3.54 -4.88 0.62
CA LEU A 60 2.37 -3.99 0.65
C LEU A 60 2.19 -3.33 2.03
N LEU A 61 2.38 -4.04 3.14
CA LEU A 61 2.28 -3.45 4.48
C LEU A 61 3.37 -2.37 4.71
N ALA A 62 4.59 -2.60 4.22
CA ALA A 62 5.67 -1.62 4.25
C ALA A 62 5.34 -0.38 3.40
N LEU A 63 4.82 -0.58 2.18
CA LEU A 63 4.36 0.52 1.33
C LEU A 63 3.21 1.30 1.99
N CYS A 64 2.26 0.59 2.61
CA CYS A 64 1.15 1.21 3.33
C CYS A 64 1.63 2.07 4.51
N LEU A 65 2.68 1.62 5.21
CA LEU A 65 3.29 2.39 6.30
C LEU A 65 3.95 3.66 5.76
N ALA A 66 4.75 3.56 4.70
CA ALA A 66 5.40 4.70 4.08
C ALA A 66 4.38 5.77 3.65
N LEU A 67 3.31 5.36 2.97
CA LEU A 67 2.22 6.27 2.56
C LEU A 67 1.53 6.95 3.75
N LYS A 68 1.43 6.29 4.91
CA LYS A 68 0.81 6.87 6.10
C LYS A 68 1.72 7.88 6.78
N ILE A 69 3.01 7.56 6.91
CA ILE A 69 4.03 8.47 7.45
C ILE A 69 4.06 9.77 6.62
N ASP A 70 3.96 9.65 5.30
CA ASP A 70 3.96 10.79 4.38
C ASP A 70 2.59 11.49 4.27
N GLY A 71 1.53 10.95 4.89
CA GLY A 71 0.17 11.50 4.82
C GLY A 71 -0.52 11.34 3.45
N LEU A 72 -0.04 10.43 2.61
CA LEU A 72 -0.54 10.17 1.25
C LEU A 72 -1.61 9.07 1.18
N ASP A 73 -1.96 8.43 2.30
CA ASP A 73 -2.97 7.36 2.36
C ASP A 73 -4.35 7.80 1.85
N GLY A 74 -4.67 9.09 1.94
CA GLY A 74 -5.85 9.72 1.37
C GLY A 74 -5.99 9.56 -0.14
N LEU A 75 -4.87 9.45 -0.88
CA LEU A 75 -4.87 9.25 -2.34
C LEU A 75 -5.28 7.83 -2.74
N VAL A 76 -5.06 6.85 -1.86
CA VAL A 76 -5.33 5.44 -2.13
C VAL A 76 -6.77 5.05 -1.76
N LYS A 77 -7.36 5.69 -0.73
CA LYS A 77 -8.73 5.40 -0.27
C LYS A 77 -9.80 5.43 -1.39
N PRO A 78 -9.79 6.37 -2.35
CA PRO A 78 -10.76 6.38 -3.46
C PRO A 78 -10.69 5.14 -4.37
N LEU A 79 -9.53 4.47 -4.48
CA LEU A 79 -9.33 3.32 -5.39
C LEU A 79 -10.15 2.08 -4.99
N ARG A 80 -10.75 2.09 -3.79
CA ARG A 80 -11.69 1.07 -3.30
C ARG A 80 -12.89 0.91 -4.21
N GLN A 81 -13.38 2.02 -4.75
CA GLN A 81 -14.53 2.08 -5.63
C GLN A 81 -14.04 2.76 -6.90
N ALA A 82 -13.40 2.01 -7.80
CA ALA A 82 -13.25 2.49 -9.16
C ALA A 82 -14.65 2.58 -9.76
N ARG A 83 -15.31 3.73 -9.56
CA ARG A 83 -16.52 4.08 -10.27
C ARG A 83 -16.04 4.42 -11.68
N SER A 84 -16.36 3.59 -12.66
CA SER A 84 -16.35 4.00 -14.06
C SER A 84 -17.35 5.14 -14.25
N LYS A 85 -16.89 6.36 -14.04
CA LYS A 85 -17.40 7.63 -14.54
C LYS A 85 -16.13 8.46 -14.62
N ASP A 86 -15.54 8.68 -15.79
CA ASP A 86 -16.07 9.35 -16.98
C ASP A 86 -15.48 8.67 -18.25
N ILE A 87 -16.26 8.27 -19.27
CA ILE A 87 -16.62 9.03 -20.50
C ILE A 87 -15.43 9.76 -21.11
#